data_AF-A0A9Q9F2E2-F1
#
_entry.id   AF-A0A9Q9F2E2-F1
#
_cell.length_a   1.000
_cell.length_b   1.000
_cell.length_c   1.000
_cell.angle_alpha   90.00
_cell.angle_beta   90.00
_cell.angle_gamma   90.00
#
_symmetry.space_group_name_H-M   'P 1'
#
loop_
_entity.id
_entity.type
_entity.pdbx_description
1 polymer ?
#
loop_
_entity_poly.entity_id
_entity_poly.type
_entity_poly.pdbx_seq_one_letter_code
_entity_poly.pdbx_strand_id
1 'polypeptide(L)'
;MVFDKLNINDQTFEAEGQLTVEQPSVRITTTDGDVGLFFNQLETSQSIDSIAVFKGDEERYSSSRIKVSNLTVVGGNYRIELEETSD
;
A
#
# COMPACT_ATOMS: atom_id res chain seq x y z
N MET A 1 -10.15 -5.67 4.75
CA MET A 1 -10.71 -6.24 3.50
C MET A 1 -9.60 -6.94 2.74
N VAL A 2 -9.90 -7.96 1.93
CA VAL A 2 -8.90 -8.61 1.07
C VAL A 2 -8.80 -7.91 -0.28
N PHE A 3 -7.61 -7.90 -0.88
CA PHE A 3 -7.34 -7.39 -2.21
C PHE A 3 -6.52 -8.41 -3.01
N ASP A 4 -6.51 -8.27 -4.34
CA ASP A 4 -5.67 -9.07 -5.26
C ASP A 4 -4.88 -8.21 -6.27
N LYS A 5 -5.01 -6.88 -6.20
CA LYS A 5 -4.26 -5.96 -7.03
C LYS A 5 -4.06 -4.60 -6.36
N LEU A 6 -2.88 -4.04 -6.54
CA LEU A 6 -2.52 -2.68 -6.17
C LEU A 6 -2.10 -1.91 -7.41
N ASN A 7 -2.61 -0.70 -7.57
CA ASN A 7 -2.03 0.29 -8.47
C ASN A 7 -1.39 1.37 -7.61
N ILE A 8 -0.10 1.61 -7.80
CA ILE A 8 0.64 2.63 -7.05
C ILE A 8 1.38 3.48 -8.07
N ASN A 9 1.05 4.78 -8.13
CA ASN A 9 1.44 5.66 -9.22
C ASN A 9 1.10 5.02 -10.58
N ASP A 10 2.12 4.80 -11.44
CA ASP A 10 1.97 4.16 -12.76
C ASP A 10 2.31 2.65 -12.74
N GLN A 11 2.46 2.03 -11.57
CA GLN A 11 2.81 0.62 -11.42
C GLN A 11 1.62 -0.21 -10.94
N THR A 12 1.45 -1.40 -11.52
CA THR A 12 0.44 -2.38 -11.13
C THR A 12 1.12 -3.62 -10.56
N PHE A 13 0.62 -4.07 -9.41
CA PHE A 13 1.03 -5.29 -8.73
C PHE A 13 -0.17 -6.23 -8.63
N GLU A 14 -0.07 -7.42 -9.22
CA GLU A 14 -1.01 -8.51 -8.97
C GLU A 14 -0.59 -9.23 -7.69
N ALA A 15 -1.07 -8.74 -6.55
CA ALA A 15 -0.64 -9.19 -5.24
C ALA A 15 -1.85 -9.40 -4.32
N GLU A 16 -1.85 -10.52 -3.61
CA GLU A 16 -2.87 -10.77 -2.59
C GLU A 16 -2.47 -10.15 -1.25
N GLY A 17 -3.47 -9.63 -0.53
CA GLY A 17 -3.23 -9.08 0.79
C GLY A 17 -4.48 -8.60 1.49
N GLN A 18 -4.24 -7.91 2.60
CA GLN A 18 -5.28 -7.31 3.42
C GLN A 18 -5.07 -5.81 3.52
N LEU A 19 -6.14 -5.06 3.28
CA LEU A 19 -6.24 -3.62 3.49
C LEU A 19 -7.06 -3.34 4.75
N THR A 20 -6.54 -2.50 5.64
CA THR A 20 -7.26 -1.94 6.78
C THR A 20 -7.21 -0.42 6.69
N VAL A 21 -8.37 0.24 6.78
CA VAL A 21 -8.48 1.70 6.70
C VAL A 21 -8.95 2.22 8.06
N GLU A 22 -8.08 2.97 8.73
CA GLU A 22 -8.29 3.56 10.06
C GLU A 22 -7.85 5.02 10.00
N GLN A 23 -8.71 5.92 9.50
CA GLN A 23 -8.35 7.32 9.25
C GLN A 23 -7.67 7.97 10.47
N PRO A 24 -6.53 8.65 10.28
CA PRO A 24 -5.90 9.04 9.00
C PRO A 24 -4.92 8.00 8.41
N SER A 25 -4.85 6.79 8.95
CA SER A 25 -3.91 5.75 8.55
C SER A 25 -4.54 4.66 7.69
N VAL A 26 -3.76 4.13 6.76
CA VAL A 26 -4.10 2.96 5.96
C VAL A 26 -3.01 1.92 6.11
N ARG A 27 -3.39 0.66 6.31
CA ARG A 27 -2.47 -0.45 6.46
C ARG A 27 -2.68 -1.48 5.37
N ILE A 28 -1.59 -1.85 4.70
CA ILE A 28 -1.51 -2.95 3.75
C ILE A 28 -0.66 -4.07 4.35
N THR A 29 -1.19 -5.28 4.38
CA THR A 29 -0.46 -6.49 4.75
C THR A 29 -0.41 -7.44 3.57
N THR A 30 0.77 -7.88 3.17
CA THR A 30 0.95 -8.83 2.07
C THR A 30 2.20 -9.68 2.29
N THR A 31 2.24 -10.87 1.69
CA THR A 31 3.45 -11.70 1.57
C THR A 31 4.18 -11.49 0.25
N ASP A 32 3.66 -10.63 -0.62
CA ASP A 32 4.24 -10.35 -1.92
C ASP A 32 5.57 -9.60 -1.77
N GLY A 33 6.63 -10.22 -2.31
CA GLY A 33 7.98 -9.68 -2.21
C GLY A 33 8.19 -8.42 -3.02
N ASP A 34 7.56 -8.29 -4.18
CA ASP A 34 7.74 -7.15 -5.08
C ASP A 34 7.05 -5.92 -4.51
N VAL A 35 5.85 -6.09 -3.96
CA VAL A 35 5.15 -5.03 -3.21
C VAL A 35 5.98 -4.59 -2.00
N GLY A 36 6.48 -5.55 -1.22
CA GLY A 36 7.32 -5.28 -0.05
C GLY A 36 8.59 -4.49 -0.41
N LEU A 37 9.30 -4.93 -1.44
CA LEU A 37 10.51 -4.27 -1.94
C LEU A 37 10.21 -2.87 -2.48
N PHE A 38 9.10 -2.68 -3.20
CA PHE A 38 8.67 -1.39 -3.69
C PHE A 38 8.48 -0.37 -2.55
N PHE A 39 7.70 -0.72 -1.52
CA PHE A 39 7.49 0.18 -0.40
C PHE A 39 8.76 0.40 0.44
N ASN A 40 9.63 -0.60 0.54
CA ASN A 40 10.92 -0.46 1.22
C ASN A 40 11.87 0.51 0.49
N GLN A 41 11.75 0.65 -0.84
CA GLN A 41 12.49 1.67 -1.60
C GLN A 41 11.92 3.09 -1.42
N LEU A 42 10.64 3.20 -1.05
CA LEU A 42 9.96 4.49 -0.83
C LEU A 42 10.17 5.09 0.56
N GLU A 43 10.68 4.31 1.51
CA GLU A 43 10.55 4.52 2.96
C GLU A 43 11.12 5.84 3.53
N THR A 44 11.83 6.67 2.74
CA THR A 44 12.59 7.80 3.30
C THR A 44 12.41 9.17 2.66
N SER A 45 11.56 9.39 1.65
CA SER A 45 11.29 10.77 1.16
C SER A 45 10.23 10.94 0.09
N GLN A 46 9.68 9.86 -0.47
CA GLN A 46 8.81 9.98 -1.64
C GLN A 46 7.34 9.91 -1.26
N SER A 47 6.61 10.98 -1.59
CA SER A 47 5.16 10.93 -1.65
C SER A 47 4.75 9.94 -2.74
N ILE A 48 3.76 9.12 -2.43
CA ILE A 48 3.01 8.35 -3.41
C ILE A 48 1.91 9.27 -3.91
N ASP A 49 1.95 9.59 -5.19
CA ASP A 49 0.99 10.50 -5.82
C ASP A 49 -0.40 9.87 -5.85
N SER A 50 -0.47 8.56 -6.12
CA SER A 50 -1.72 7.81 -6.11
C SER A 50 -1.53 6.36 -5.66
N ILE A 51 -2.52 5.85 -4.92
CA ILE A 51 -2.68 4.43 -4.63
C ILE A 51 -4.13 4.04 -4.86
N ALA A 52 -4.36 2.89 -5.48
CA ALA A 52 -5.66 2.25 -5.59
C ALA A 52 -5.55 0.75 -5.32
N VAL A 53 -6.51 0.21 -4.58
CA VAL A 53 -6.55 -1.18 -4.12
C VAL A 53 -7.79 -1.84 -4.69
N PHE A 54 -7.63 -3.02 -5.28
CA PHE A 54 -8.69 -3.69 -6.03
C PHE A 54 -8.95 -5.12 -5.52
N LYS A 55 -10.19 -5.58 -5.72
CA LYS A 55 -10.54 -7.01 -5.67
C LYS A 55 -11.22 -7.39 -6.99
N GLY A 56 -10.51 -8.11 -7.85
CA GLY A 56 -10.89 -8.31 -9.24
C GLY A 56 -10.89 -6.97 -10.00
N ASP A 57 -12.03 -6.62 -10.58
CA ASP A 57 -12.22 -5.37 -11.31
C ASP A 57 -12.80 -4.23 -10.44
N GLU A 58 -13.13 -4.51 -9.18
CA GLU A 58 -13.72 -3.53 -8.26
C GLU A 58 -12.63 -2.77 -7.50
N GLU A 59 -12.59 -1.45 -7.65
CA GLU A 59 -11.80 -0.57 -6.79
C GLU A 59 -12.42 -0.51 -5.40
N ARG A 60 -11.63 -0.80 -4.37
CA ARG A 60 -12.06 -0.87 -2.97
C ARG A 60 -11.59 0.32 -2.14
N TYR A 61 -10.48 0.92 -2.54
CA TYR A 61 -9.89 2.07 -1.89
C TYR A 61 -9.02 2.80 -2.89
N SER A 62 -9.04 4.13 -2.83
CA SER A 62 -8.13 5.00 -3.56
C SER A 62 -7.73 6.16 -2.67
N SER A 63 -6.48 6.58 -2.72
CA SER A 63 -6.04 7.84 -2.12
C SER A 63 -4.91 8.45 -2.94
N SER A 64 -4.70 9.74 -2.73
CA SER A 64 -3.68 10.53 -3.40
C SER A 64 -2.87 11.29 -2.37
N ARG A 65 -1.59 11.54 -2.66
CA ARG A 65 -0.67 12.22 -1.74
C ARG A 65 -0.60 11.50 -0.40
N ILE A 66 -0.20 10.24 -0.47
CA ILE A 66 0.00 9.39 0.69
C ILE A 66 1.50 9.11 0.84
N LYS A 67 1.98 8.87 2.06
CA LYS A 67 3.38 8.48 2.29
C LYS A 67 3.45 7.21 3.11
N VAL A 68 4.54 6.47 2.97
CA VAL A 68 4.87 5.40 3.91
C VAL A 68 5.25 6.05 5.24
N SER A 69 4.51 5.75 6.30
CA SER A 69 4.84 6.18 7.65
C SER A 69 5.67 5.15 8.40
N ASN A 70 5.47 3.86 8.09
CA ASN A 70 6.21 2.76 8.71
C ASN A 70 6.11 1.50 7.83
N LEU A 71 7.20 0.74 7.71
CA LEU A 71 7.22 -0.58 7.11
C LEU A 71 7.83 -1.59 8.08
N THR A 72 7.15 -2.72 8.30
CA THR A 72 7.66 -3.80 9.15
C THR A 72 7.61 -5.13 8.40
N VAL A 73 8.66 -5.93 8.51
CA VAL A 73 8.74 -7.29 7.94
C VAL A 73 8.82 -8.30 9.07
N VAL A 74 7.81 -9.17 9.20
CA VAL A 74 7.78 -10.24 10.22
C VAL A 74 7.42 -11.57 9.57
N GLY A 75 8.35 -12.52 9.59
CA GLY A 75 8.10 -13.88 9.08
C GLY A 75 7.67 -13.93 7.61
N GLY A 76 8.20 -13.04 6.77
CA GLY A 76 7.84 -12.93 5.35
C GLY A 76 6.55 -12.16 5.06
N ASN A 77 5.89 -11.60 6.07
CA ASN A 77 4.77 -10.68 5.88
C ASN A 77 5.27 -9.23 5.95
N TYR A 78 4.98 -8.48 4.90
CA TYR A 78 5.15 -7.04 4.87
C TYR A 78 3.90 -6.39 5.45
N ARG A 79 4.11 -5.52 6.43
CA ARG A 79 3.10 -4.64 6.99
C ARG A 79 3.51 -3.22 6.68
N ILE A 80 2.78 -2.58 5.79
CA ILE A 80 3.01 -1.22 5.32
C ILE A 80 1.93 -0.33 5.93
N GLU A 81 2.34 0.70 6.66
CA GLU A 81 1.48 1.75 7.19
C GLU A 81 1.68 3.02 6.38
N LEU A 82 0.56 3.58 5.95
CA LEU A 82 0.47 4.73 5.06
C LEU A 82 -0.32 5.84 5.75
N GLU A 83 0.04 7.09 5.48
CA GLU A 83 -0.62 8.28 6.02
C GLU A 83 -0.88 9.28 4.90
N GLU A 84 -2.09 9.82 4.88
CA GLU A 84 -2.44 10.93 3.98
C GLU A 84 -1.67 12.19 4.39
N THR A 85 -1.08 12.89 3.43
CA THR A 85 -0.36 14.14 3.69
C THR A 85 -1.26 15.32 3.34
N SER A 86 -1.52 16.17 4.32
CA SER A 86 -2.07 17.51 4.10
C SER A 86 -0.97 18.44 3.59
N ASP A 87 -1.25 19.24 2.57
CA ASP A 87 -0.35 20.32 2.09
C ASP A 87 0.05 21.30 3.22
#